data_AF-A0A517MLP1-F1
#
_entry.id   AF-A0A517MLP1-F1
#
_cell.length_a   1.000
_cell.length_b   1.000
_cell.length_c   1.000
_cell.angle_alpha   90.00
_cell.angle_beta   90.00
_cell.angle_gamma   90.00
#
_symmetry.space_group_name_H-M   'P 1'
#
loop_
_entity.id
_entity.type
_entity.pdbx_description
1 polymer ?
#
loop_
_entity_poly.entity_id
_entity_poly.type
_entity_poly.pdbx_seq_one_letter_code
_entity_poly.pdbx_strand_id
1 'polypeptide(L)'
;MTYLFTCPHCHSQTLVGDEYSGLAGDCAECHQQVELPDFAGLGPVTETARGGWIGSHKIRMAIAGVMALAATVCLLFVVSNYGGQAMQQMQASRMRMNDATNLQQLAAALNAYANDYGTYPPSVTLDASGQKMHSWRVLILPYLNRNDLYMQYDQSQPWDINMEQIYETPQVFQSDKQSPFGAEANYYLVVGPGTLFPTATASLGPKDLVDEPSKTILLVEARAPAGSLMHWMEPSDLDIRSMQFAVGASDGIEIGGRHAGGAMVATVDERTHFLRDTLSSAEIRGLFSPAGSEPLSDDILD
;
A
#
# COMPACT_ATOMS: atom_id res chain seq x y z
N MET A 1 -7.60 26.17 74.30
CA MET A 1 -7.39 26.74 72.94
C MET A 1 -5.90 26.68 72.64
N THR A 2 -5.44 26.84 71.39
CA THR A 2 -3.99 26.87 71.09
C THR A 2 -3.57 28.25 70.60
N TYR A 3 -2.39 28.69 71.05
CA TYR A 3 -1.80 29.99 70.76
C TYR A 3 -0.42 29.80 70.13
N LEU A 4 -0.08 30.63 69.15
CA LEU A 4 1.24 30.64 68.55
C LEU A 4 2.20 31.44 69.44
N PHE A 5 3.09 30.74 70.14
CA PHE A 5 4.17 31.35 70.91
C PHE A 5 5.46 31.36 70.07
N THR A 6 6.22 32.46 70.13
CA THR A 6 7.55 32.57 69.51
C THR A 6 8.59 32.73 70.61
N CYS A 7 9.57 31.83 70.66
CA CYS A 7 10.63 31.89 71.66
C CYS A 7 11.47 33.17 71.47
N PRO A 8 11.70 33.99 72.52
CA PRO A 8 12.50 35.22 72.40
C PRO A 8 13.99 34.93 72.14
N HIS A 9 14.45 33.73 72.46
CA HIS A 9 15.87 33.37 72.39
C HIS A 9 16.28 32.76 71.05
N CYS A 10 15.46 31.87 70.48
CA CYS A 10 15.76 31.17 69.23
C CYS A 10 14.76 31.41 68.10
N HIS A 11 13.69 32.17 68.36
CA HIS A 11 12.63 32.48 67.40
C HIS A 11 11.87 31.26 66.85
N SER A 12 12.01 30.09 67.47
CA SER A 12 11.16 28.94 67.14
C SER A 12 9.71 29.26 67.48
N GLN A 13 8.80 28.82 66.61
CA GLN A 13 7.37 28.98 66.79
C GLN A 13 6.74 27.66 67.22
N THR A 14 5.92 27.68 68.25
CA THR A 14 5.24 26.48 68.76
C THR A 14 3.80 26.81 69.13
N LEU A 15 2.89 25.89 68.84
CA LEU A 15 1.51 25.99 69.29
C LEU A 15 1.43 25.49 70.72
N VAL A 16 1.02 26.37 71.63
CA VAL A 16 0.93 26.10 73.06
C VAL A 16 -0.54 26.11 73.48
N GLY A 17 -0.94 25.13 74.29
CA GLY A 17 -2.28 25.07 74.87
C GLY A 17 -2.51 26.16 75.91
N ASP A 18 -3.76 26.61 76.01
CA ASP A 18 -4.24 27.59 77.00
C ASP A 18 -3.95 27.17 78.46
N GLU A 19 -3.87 25.86 78.72
CA GLU A 19 -3.48 25.32 80.03
C GLU A 19 -2.06 25.71 80.48
N TYR A 20 -1.21 26.20 79.56
CA TYR A 20 0.14 26.68 79.86
C TYR A 20 0.24 28.22 79.93
N SER A 21 -0.89 28.93 79.85
CA SER A 21 -0.95 30.40 79.98
C SER A 21 -0.30 30.87 81.29
N GLY A 22 0.61 31.85 81.21
CA GLY A 22 1.27 32.43 82.40
C GLY A 22 2.27 31.52 83.11
N LEU A 23 2.58 30.33 82.59
CA LEU A 23 3.56 29.41 83.17
C LEU A 23 4.97 29.62 82.58
N ALA A 24 5.98 29.28 83.38
CA ALA A 24 7.38 29.23 82.95
C ALA A 24 7.81 27.79 82.63
N GLY A 25 8.62 27.62 81.59
CA GLY A 25 9.19 26.33 81.20
C GLY A 25 10.36 26.48 80.25
N ASP A 26 10.96 25.36 79.83
CA ASP A 26 12.07 25.38 78.89
C ASP A 26 11.57 25.32 77.44
N CYS A 27 12.18 26.10 76.56
CA CYS A 27 11.92 26.00 75.13
C CYS A 27 12.33 24.61 74.61
N ALA A 28 11.44 23.94 73.87
CA ALA A 28 11.71 22.60 73.33
C ALA A 28 12.92 22.56 72.38
N GLU A 29 13.25 23.69 71.74
CA GLU A 29 14.30 23.74 70.71
C GLU A 29 15.66 24.21 71.24
N CYS A 30 15.69 25.25 72.09
CA CYS A 30 16.95 25.82 72.59
C CYS A 30 17.20 25.55 74.07
N HIS A 31 16.27 24.91 74.77
CA HIS A 31 16.34 24.57 76.20
C HIS A 31 16.58 25.76 77.14
N GLN A 32 16.40 27.00 76.66
CA GLN A 32 16.42 28.17 77.51
C GLN A 32 15.05 28.40 78.14
N GLN A 33 15.08 28.88 79.38
CA GLN A 33 13.88 29.17 80.15
C GLN A 33 13.11 30.34 79.51
N VAL A 34 11.82 30.13 79.33
CA VAL A 34 10.87 31.08 78.74
C VAL A 34 9.62 31.17 79.61
N GLU A 35 9.06 32.37 79.72
CA GLU A 35 7.76 32.61 80.37
C GLU A 35 6.71 32.82 79.29
N LEU A 36 5.64 32.03 79.36
CA LEU A 36 4.51 32.17 78.47
C LEU A 36 3.66 33.37 78.94
N PRO A 37 3.32 34.32 78.05
CA PRO A 37 2.46 35.43 78.43
C PRO A 37 1.06 34.92 78.79
N ASP A 38 0.32 35.70 79.58
CA ASP A 38 -1.08 35.40 79.85
C ASP A 38 -1.90 35.56 78.56
N PHE A 39 -2.45 34.46 78.07
CA PHE A 39 -3.28 34.40 76.87
C PHE A 39 -4.71 34.88 77.11
N ALA A 40 -5.09 35.22 78.35
CA ALA A 40 -6.41 35.75 78.69
C ALA A 40 -6.73 37.03 77.90
N GLY A 41 -7.65 36.92 76.93
CA GLY A 41 -8.07 38.02 76.06
C GLY A 41 -7.44 38.03 74.67
N LEU A 42 -6.47 37.16 74.39
CA LEU A 42 -6.00 36.92 73.03
C LEU A 42 -6.97 35.94 72.33
N GLY A 43 -7.50 36.34 71.18
CA GLY A 43 -8.35 35.49 70.36
C GLY A 43 -7.56 34.31 69.77
N PRO A 44 -8.20 33.16 69.50
CA PRO A 44 -7.52 32.02 68.91
C PRO A 44 -6.96 32.37 67.54
N VAL A 45 -5.75 31.88 67.23
CA VAL A 45 -5.23 31.91 65.86
C VAL A 45 -6.01 30.88 65.08
N THR A 46 -6.98 31.33 64.28
CA THR A 46 -7.56 30.46 63.25
C THR A 46 -6.47 30.25 62.20
N GLU A 47 -6.04 28.99 62.04
CA GLU A 47 -5.35 28.59 60.81
C GLU A 47 -6.23 29.05 59.66
N THR A 48 -5.82 30.12 58.97
CA THR A 48 -6.39 30.44 57.67
C THR A 48 -5.97 29.28 56.80
N ALA A 49 -6.86 28.30 56.66
CA ALA A 49 -6.75 27.26 55.67
C ALA A 49 -6.41 27.99 54.38
N ARG A 50 -5.14 27.89 53.94
CA ARG A 50 -4.74 28.30 52.59
C ARG A 50 -5.56 27.39 51.69
N GLY A 51 -6.75 27.85 51.34
CA GLY A 51 -7.60 27.23 50.35
C GLY A 51 -6.78 27.20 49.08
N GLY A 52 -6.10 26.08 48.87
CA GLY A 52 -5.39 25.84 47.62
C GLY A 52 -6.38 26.11 46.52
N TRP A 53 -6.06 27.06 45.65
CA TRP A 53 -6.88 27.48 44.51
C TRP A 53 -7.28 26.28 43.60
N ILE A 54 -6.65 25.13 43.80
CA ILE A 54 -6.89 23.81 43.19
C ILE A 54 -7.87 22.94 44.03
N GLY A 55 -8.80 23.55 44.78
CA GLY A 55 -9.69 22.83 45.71
C GLY A 55 -11.07 22.48 45.17
N SER A 56 -11.59 23.18 44.16
CA SER A 56 -12.94 22.88 43.66
C SER A 56 -12.89 21.73 42.65
N HIS A 57 -13.66 20.67 42.91
CA HIS A 57 -13.84 19.53 42.00
C HIS A 57 -14.16 20.00 40.56
N LYS A 58 -14.90 21.12 40.45
CA LYS A 58 -15.23 21.78 39.17
C LYS A 58 -14.00 22.24 38.37
N ILE A 59 -13.00 22.84 39.02
CA ILE A 59 -11.77 23.28 38.34
C ILE A 59 -10.95 22.06 37.87
N ARG A 60 -10.83 21.01 38.69
CA ARG A 60 -10.12 19.78 38.31
C ARG A 60 -10.80 19.08 37.13
N MET A 61 -12.13 19.02 37.11
CA MET A 61 -12.91 18.47 36.00
C MET A 61 -12.79 19.32 34.73
N ALA A 62 -12.75 20.65 34.84
CA ALA A 62 -12.54 21.54 33.70
C ALA A 62 -11.15 21.35 33.08
N ILE A 63 -10.10 21.28 33.91
CA ILE A 63 -8.71 21.03 33.43
C ILE A 63 -8.62 19.66 32.75
N ALA A 64 -9.19 18.61 33.35
CA ALA A 64 -9.22 17.28 32.76
C ALA A 64 -9.96 17.26 31.41
N GLY A 65 -11.09 17.98 31.31
CA GLY A 65 -11.84 18.13 30.07
C GLY A 65 -11.05 18.84 28.97
N VAL A 66 -10.35 19.93 29.29
CA VAL A 66 -9.49 20.65 28.32
C VAL A 66 -8.32 19.79 27.86
N MET A 67 -7.66 19.07 28.77
CA MET A 67 -6.56 18.16 28.41
C MET A 67 -7.04 17.00 27.53
N ALA A 68 -8.21 16.42 27.84
CA ALA A 68 -8.81 15.38 27.01
C ALA A 68 -9.14 15.92 25.61
N LEU A 69 -9.75 17.11 25.52
CA LEU A 69 -10.05 17.74 24.24
C LEU A 69 -8.77 18.01 23.43
N ALA A 70 -7.73 18.57 24.06
CA ALA A 70 -6.45 18.85 23.42
C ALA A 70 -5.79 17.55 22.91
N ALA A 71 -5.76 16.49 23.72
CA ALA A 71 -5.25 15.19 23.31
C ALA A 71 -6.04 14.59 22.13
N THR A 72 -7.35 14.74 22.14
CA THR A 72 -8.22 14.26 21.05
C THR A 72 -7.94 15.03 19.75
N VAL A 73 -7.81 16.36 19.82
CA VAL A 73 -7.45 17.20 18.67
C VAL A 73 -6.06 16.86 18.13
N CYS A 74 -5.08 16.65 19.01
CA CYS A 74 -3.75 16.20 18.61
C CYS A 74 -3.78 14.82 17.92
N LEU A 75 -4.55 13.86 18.44
CA LEU A 75 -4.74 12.54 17.82
C LEU A 75 -5.38 12.66 16.43
N LEU A 76 -6.45 13.44 16.29
CA LEU A 76 -7.09 13.69 14.99
C LEU A 76 -6.14 14.37 14.01
N PHE A 77 -5.34 15.33 14.47
CA PHE A 77 -4.32 15.98 13.64
C PHE A 77 -3.27 14.97 13.17
N VAL A 78 -2.78 14.09 14.04
CA VAL A 78 -1.81 13.06 13.67
C VAL A 78 -2.42 12.06 12.66
N VAL A 79 -3.63 11.57 12.90
CA VAL A 79 -4.32 10.64 11.99
C VAL A 79 -4.59 11.29 10.63
N SER A 80 -5.04 12.55 10.60
CA SER A 80 -5.33 13.25 9.35
C SER A 80 -4.07 13.55 8.53
N ASN A 81 -2.94 13.87 9.18
CA ASN A 81 -1.71 14.24 8.48
C ASN A 81 -0.82 13.03 8.14
N TYR A 82 -0.75 12.02 9.01
CA TYR A 82 0.15 10.88 8.84
C TYR A 82 -0.57 9.57 8.49
N GLY A 83 -1.86 9.44 8.80
CA GLY A 83 -2.63 8.23 8.50
C GLY A 83 -2.80 7.98 6.99
N GLY A 84 -2.86 9.04 6.18
CA GLY A 84 -3.00 8.94 4.72
C GLY A 84 -1.82 8.24 4.04
N GLN A 85 -0.58 8.56 4.44
CA GLN A 85 0.62 7.96 3.84
C GLN A 85 0.72 6.46 4.12
N ALA A 86 0.41 6.04 5.36
CA ALA A 86 0.39 4.63 5.72
C ALA A 86 -0.68 3.86 4.92
N MET A 87 -1.88 4.43 4.76
CA MET A 87 -2.93 3.82 3.94
C MET A 87 -2.54 3.72 2.47
N GLN A 88 -1.93 4.76 1.90
CA GLN A 88 -1.46 4.75 0.51
C GLN A 88 -0.39 3.68 0.27
N GLN A 89 0.57 3.52 1.19
CA GLN A 89 1.59 2.48 1.09
C GLN A 89 0.99 1.07 1.20
N MET A 90 0.00 0.88 2.09
CA MET A 90 -0.73 -0.39 2.20
C MET A 90 -1.53 -0.68 0.93
N GLN A 91 -2.19 0.32 0.34
CA GLN A 91 -2.92 0.17 -0.92
C GLN A 91 -1.99 -0.18 -2.08
N ALA A 92 -0.87 0.54 -2.24
CA ALA A 92 0.13 0.26 -3.27
C ALA A 92 0.71 -1.16 -3.14
N SER A 93 1.00 -1.59 -1.90
CA SER A 93 1.51 -2.95 -1.66
C SER A 93 0.48 -4.03 -1.96
N ARG A 94 -0.80 -3.80 -1.63
CA ARG A 94 -1.90 -4.70 -1.99
C ARG A 94 -2.08 -4.79 -3.50
N MET A 95 -1.98 -3.66 -4.19
CA MET A 95 -2.10 -3.60 -5.64
C MET A 95 -1.02 -4.44 -6.30
N ARG A 96 0.26 -4.24 -5.91
CA ARG A 96 1.37 -5.06 -6.40
C ARG A 96 1.17 -6.55 -6.15
N MET A 97 0.69 -6.94 -4.97
CA MET A 97 0.43 -8.35 -4.67
C MET A 97 -0.69 -8.94 -5.53
N ASN A 98 -1.74 -8.17 -5.80
CA ASN A 98 -2.82 -8.61 -6.68
C ASN A 98 -2.31 -8.81 -8.12
N ASP A 99 -1.54 -7.85 -8.62
CA ASP A 99 -1.00 -7.89 -9.98
C ASP A 99 0.01 -9.02 -10.15
N ALA A 100 0.87 -9.24 -9.15
CA ALA A 100 1.75 -10.40 -9.09
C ALA A 100 0.96 -11.72 -9.15
N THR A 101 -0.14 -11.82 -8.38
CA THR A 101 -0.98 -13.03 -8.36
C THR A 101 -1.66 -13.26 -9.72
N ASN A 102 -2.17 -12.19 -10.35
CA ASN A 102 -2.82 -12.26 -11.64
C ASN A 102 -1.83 -12.65 -12.75
N LEU A 103 -0.68 -11.99 -12.81
CA LEU A 103 0.40 -12.29 -13.75
C LEU A 103 0.90 -13.72 -13.62
N GLN A 104 1.07 -14.23 -12.40
CA GLN A 104 1.43 -15.62 -12.17
C GLN A 104 0.37 -16.59 -12.69
N GLN A 105 -0.92 -16.32 -12.44
CA GLN A 105 -2.01 -17.15 -12.96
C GLN A 105 -2.07 -17.13 -14.50
N LEU A 106 -1.85 -15.98 -15.12
CA LEU A 106 -1.81 -15.84 -16.58
C LEU A 106 -0.61 -16.55 -17.19
N ALA A 107 0.58 -16.41 -16.60
CA ALA A 107 1.78 -17.11 -17.03
C ALA A 107 1.60 -18.63 -16.95
N ALA A 108 1.03 -19.13 -15.84
CA ALA A 108 0.70 -20.54 -15.69
C ALA A 108 -0.31 -21.03 -16.74
N ALA A 109 -1.34 -20.24 -17.03
CA ALA A 109 -2.34 -20.58 -18.07
C ALA A 109 -1.72 -20.59 -19.48
N LEU A 110 -0.82 -19.64 -19.79
CA LEU A 110 -0.07 -19.60 -21.04
C LEU A 110 0.86 -20.81 -21.18
N ASN A 111 1.56 -21.19 -20.11
CA ASN A 111 2.42 -22.37 -20.09
C ASN A 111 1.62 -23.67 -20.22
N ALA A 112 0.45 -23.76 -19.60
CA ALA A 112 -0.44 -24.91 -19.75
C ALA A 112 -0.94 -25.05 -21.19
N TYR A 113 -1.32 -23.94 -21.84
CA TYR A 113 -1.60 -23.92 -23.27
C TYR A 113 -0.40 -24.40 -24.09
N ALA A 114 0.80 -23.85 -23.82
CA ALA A 114 2.00 -24.23 -24.56
C ALA A 114 2.41 -25.69 -24.35
N ASN A 115 2.07 -26.29 -23.21
CA ASN A 115 2.29 -27.71 -22.97
C ASN A 115 1.40 -28.58 -23.88
N ASP A 116 0.17 -28.16 -24.16
CA ASP A 116 -0.78 -28.90 -25.00
C ASP A 116 -0.54 -28.67 -26.50
N TYR A 117 -0.14 -27.46 -26.90
CA TYR A 117 -0.01 -27.06 -28.30
C TYR A 117 1.44 -26.93 -28.79
N GLY A 118 2.42 -27.00 -27.89
CA GLY A 118 3.85 -26.88 -28.20
C GLY A 118 4.39 -25.44 -28.22
N THR A 119 3.54 -24.45 -28.52
CA THR A 119 3.86 -23.02 -28.52
C THR A 119 2.84 -22.23 -27.69
N TYR A 120 3.18 -21.02 -27.28
CA TYR A 120 2.19 -20.11 -26.68
C TYR A 120 1.02 -19.85 -27.63
N PRO A 121 -0.16 -19.41 -27.13
CA PRO A 121 -1.22 -18.95 -28.02
C PRO A 121 -0.72 -17.75 -28.85
N PRO A 122 -1.09 -17.64 -30.14
CA PRO A 122 -0.80 -16.44 -30.91
C PRO A 122 -1.52 -15.24 -30.28
N SER A 123 -0.96 -14.03 -30.42
CA SER A 123 -1.60 -12.83 -29.85
C SER A 123 -2.97 -12.57 -30.48
N VAL A 124 -3.13 -12.93 -31.75
CA VAL A 124 -4.39 -12.93 -32.48
C VAL A 124 -4.52 -14.15 -33.40
N THR A 125 -5.71 -14.72 -33.46
CA THR A 125 -6.09 -15.68 -34.52
C THR A 125 -6.71 -14.94 -35.70
N LEU A 126 -6.45 -15.40 -36.92
CA LEU A 126 -7.05 -14.86 -38.14
C LEU A 126 -7.90 -15.91 -38.84
N ASP A 127 -8.94 -15.47 -39.54
CA ASP A 127 -9.67 -16.34 -40.48
C ASP A 127 -8.92 -16.47 -41.82
N ALA A 128 -9.52 -17.20 -42.77
CA ALA A 128 -8.97 -17.37 -44.12
C ALA A 128 -8.86 -16.05 -44.93
N SER A 129 -9.61 -15.01 -44.54
CA SER A 129 -9.59 -13.69 -45.18
C SER A 129 -8.59 -12.72 -44.53
N GLY A 130 -7.98 -13.11 -43.41
CA GLY A 130 -7.10 -12.26 -42.61
C GLY A 130 -7.83 -11.38 -41.60
N GLN A 131 -9.13 -11.60 -41.39
CA GLN A 131 -9.92 -10.93 -40.36
C GLN A 131 -9.48 -11.40 -38.97
N LYS A 132 -9.33 -10.45 -38.05
CA LYS A 132 -9.00 -10.73 -36.65
C LYS A 132 -10.16 -11.45 -35.97
N MET A 133 -9.90 -12.67 -35.50
CA MET A 133 -10.90 -13.51 -34.85
C MET A 133 -10.84 -13.36 -33.34
N HIS A 134 -9.78 -13.83 -32.68
CA HIS A 134 -9.76 -13.90 -31.21
C HIS A 134 -8.41 -13.49 -30.62
N SER A 135 -8.47 -12.89 -29.42
CA SER A 135 -7.30 -12.62 -28.58
C SER A 135 -6.80 -13.91 -27.91
N TRP A 136 -5.50 -13.99 -27.62
CA TRP A 136 -4.92 -15.02 -26.76
C TRP A 136 -5.65 -15.17 -25.42
N ARG A 137 -6.20 -14.06 -24.89
CA ARG A 137 -6.97 -14.04 -23.64
C ARG A 137 -8.21 -14.93 -23.69
N VAL A 138 -8.85 -15.05 -24.87
CA VAL A 138 -9.98 -15.97 -25.10
C VAL A 138 -9.48 -17.42 -25.16
N LEU A 139 -8.36 -17.67 -25.84
CA LEU A 139 -7.79 -19.00 -26.02
C LEU A 139 -7.38 -19.68 -24.70
N ILE A 140 -6.99 -18.88 -23.70
CA ILE A 140 -6.56 -19.42 -22.40
C ILE A 140 -7.70 -19.56 -21.38
N LEU A 141 -8.93 -19.16 -21.67
CA LEU A 141 -10.06 -19.26 -20.73
C LEU A 141 -10.24 -20.68 -20.14
N PRO A 142 -10.13 -21.78 -20.92
CA PRO A 142 -10.21 -23.13 -20.35
C PRO A 142 -9.17 -23.41 -19.28
N TYR A 143 -7.95 -22.88 -19.45
CA TYR A 143 -6.83 -23.00 -18.50
C TYR A 143 -6.97 -22.11 -17.27
N LEU A 144 -7.86 -21.11 -17.34
CA LEU A 144 -8.28 -20.25 -16.23
C LEU A 144 -9.54 -20.78 -15.52
N ASN A 145 -9.96 -22.02 -15.80
CA ASN A 145 -11.21 -22.61 -15.34
C ASN A 145 -12.46 -21.81 -15.75
N ARG A 146 -12.40 -21.08 -16.87
CA ARG A 146 -13.51 -20.30 -17.45
C ARG A 146 -14.11 -20.98 -18.69
N ASN A 147 -14.31 -22.29 -18.61
CA ASN A 147 -14.98 -23.07 -19.67
C ASN A 147 -16.41 -22.58 -19.93
N ASP A 148 -17.09 -22.09 -18.88
CA ASP A 148 -18.41 -21.46 -18.95
C ASP A 148 -18.41 -20.27 -19.93
N LEU A 149 -17.44 -19.37 -19.81
CA LEU A 149 -17.31 -18.19 -20.66
C LEU A 149 -16.81 -18.56 -22.06
N TYR A 150 -15.86 -19.49 -22.14
CA TYR A 150 -15.32 -19.97 -23.41
C TYR A 150 -16.42 -20.58 -24.31
N MET A 151 -17.35 -21.34 -23.74
CA MET A 151 -18.49 -21.92 -24.48
C MET A 151 -19.57 -20.89 -24.84
N GLN A 152 -19.71 -19.81 -24.08
CA GLN A 152 -20.64 -18.72 -24.39
C GLN A 152 -20.13 -17.80 -25.50
N TYR A 153 -18.82 -17.77 -25.72
CA TYR A 153 -18.18 -16.99 -26.75
C TYR A 153 -18.29 -17.72 -28.10
N ASP A 154 -18.88 -17.09 -29.11
CA ASP A 154 -19.02 -17.66 -30.44
C ASP A 154 -17.67 -17.62 -31.18
N GLN A 155 -16.97 -18.75 -31.13
CA GLN A 155 -15.66 -18.96 -31.76
C GLN A 155 -15.71 -18.92 -33.30
N SER A 156 -16.90 -18.92 -33.92
CA SER A 156 -17.05 -18.79 -35.37
C SER A 156 -17.13 -17.34 -35.83
N GLN A 157 -17.27 -16.39 -34.90
CA GLN A 157 -17.44 -14.97 -35.19
C GLN A 157 -16.21 -14.16 -34.75
N PRO A 158 -15.91 -13.04 -35.43
CA PRO A 158 -14.93 -12.07 -34.96
C PRO A 158 -15.22 -11.57 -33.53
N TRP A 159 -14.17 -11.12 -32.84
CA TRP A 159 -14.26 -10.69 -31.44
C TRP A 159 -15.21 -9.52 -31.21
N ASP A 160 -15.33 -8.61 -32.18
CA ASP A 160 -16.16 -7.40 -32.10
C ASP A 160 -17.66 -7.70 -32.27
N ILE A 161 -18.01 -8.93 -32.68
CA ILE A 161 -19.39 -9.42 -32.65
C ILE A 161 -19.74 -10.02 -31.27
N ASN A 162 -18.74 -10.51 -30.53
CA ASN A 162 -18.88 -11.07 -29.18
C ASN A 162 -18.86 -9.98 -28.08
N MET A 163 -19.36 -8.78 -28.40
CA MET A 163 -19.25 -7.64 -27.47
C MET A 163 -20.11 -7.78 -26.22
N GLU A 164 -21.12 -8.64 -26.21
CA GLU A 164 -21.93 -8.91 -25.00
C GLU A 164 -21.10 -9.55 -23.88
N GLN A 165 -20.08 -10.34 -24.23
CA GLN A 165 -19.19 -11.02 -23.28
C GLN A 165 -18.24 -10.04 -22.55
N ILE A 166 -18.26 -8.74 -22.89
CA ILE A 166 -17.49 -7.72 -22.18
C ILE A 166 -17.92 -7.61 -20.70
N TYR A 167 -19.18 -7.90 -20.39
CA TYR A 167 -19.71 -7.84 -19.02
C TYR A 167 -19.23 -8.99 -18.13
N GLU A 168 -18.67 -10.05 -18.73
CA GLU A 168 -18.15 -11.24 -18.03
C GLU A 168 -16.62 -11.22 -17.89
N THR A 169 -16.02 -10.02 -17.92
CA THR A 169 -14.56 -9.82 -17.88
C THR A 169 -13.93 -10.58 -16.69
N PRO A 170 -13.05 -11.56 -16.95
CA PRO A 170 -12.34 -12.25 -15.88
C PRO A 170 -11.44 -11.30 -15.08
N GLN A 171 -11.58 -11.33 -13.75
CA GLN A 171 -10.81 -10.47 -12.85
C GLN A 171 -9.29 -10.62 -12.99
N VAL A 172 -8.83 -11.79 -13.45
CA VAL A 172 -7.41 -12.08 -13.67
C VAL A 172 -6.78 -11.17 -14.75
N PHE A 173 -7.58 -10.56 -15.62
CA PHE A 173 -7.08 -9.59 -16.62
C PHE A 173 -6.97 -8.16 -16.10
N GLN A 174 -7.41 -7.89 -14.86
CA GLN A 174 -7.52 -6.56 -14.29
C GLN A 174 -6.51 -6.33 -13.17
N SER A 175 -5.86 -5.17 -13.19
CA SER A 175 -5.02 -4.71 -12.08
C SER A 175 -5.84 -3.99 -11.00
N ASP A 176 -6.88 -3.25 -11.40
CA ASP A 176 -7.77 -2.54 -10.48
C ASP A 176 -9.22 -3.03 -10.59
N LYS A 177 -9.74 -3.61 -9.50
CA LYS A 177 -11.14 -4.04 -9.40
C LYS A 177 -12.13 -2.86 -9.35
N GLN A 178 -11.64 -1.62 -9.29
CA GLN A 178 -12.43 -0.39 -9.26
C GLN A 178 -12.45 0.36 -10.60
N SER A 179 -11.99 -0.24 -11.70
CA SER A 179 -12.15 0.37 -13.03
C SER A 179 -13.65 0.70 -13.28
N PRO A 180 -13.98 1.94 -13.69
CA PRO A 180 -15.37 2.36 -13.91
C PRO A 180 -16.16 1.47 -14.87
N PHE A 181 -15.46 0.86 -15.84
CA PHE A 181 -16.06 0.01 -16.86
C PHE A 181 -15.92 -1.48 -16.55
N GLY A 182 -14.98 -1.86 -15.67
CA GLY A 182 -14.76 -3.26 -15.28
C GLY A 182 -14.45 -4.19 -16.46
N ALA A 183 -13.95 -3.64 -17.58
CA ALA A 183 -13.68 -4.37 -18.81
C ALA A 183 -12.23 -4.25 -19.29
N GLU A 184 -11.44 -3.41 -18.63
CA GLU A 184 -10.03 -3.14 -18.97
C GLU A 184 -9.19 -4.42 -18.89
N ALA A 185 -8.30 -4.61 -19.85
CA ALA A 185 -7.15 -5.47 -19.71
C ALA A 185 -5.94 -4.66 -19.22
N ASN A 186 -5.12 -5.24 -18.35
CA ASN A 186 -3.90 -4.61 -17.84
C ASN A 186 -2.64 -5.43 -18.06
N TYR A 187 -2.76 -6.63 -18.64
CA TYR A 187 -1.62 -7.52 -18.88
C TYR A 187 -1.57 -7.89 -20.35
N TYR A 188 -0.40 -7.72 -20.95
CA TYR A 188 -0.20 -7.77 -22.39
C TYR A 188 1.02 -8.60 -22.76
N LEU A 189 0.96 -9.19 -23.95
CA LEU A 189 2.13 -9.74 -24.62
C LEU A 189 2.94 -8.61 -25.27
N VAL A 190 4.22 -8.85 -25.53
CA VAL A 190 5.05 -7.99 -26.37
C VAL A 190 5.32 -8.72 -27.69
N VAL A 191 4.75 -8.20 -28.76
CA VAL A 191 4.77 -8.81 -30.09
C VAL A 191 5.74 -8.11 -31.03
N GLY A 192 6.31 -8.86 -31.95
CA GLY A 192 7.18 -8.38 -33.02
C GLY A 192 8.53 -9.09 -33.06
N PRO A 193 9.37 -8.74 -34.05
CA PRO A 193 10.60 -9.48 -34.32
C PRO A 193 11.54 -9.53 -33.10
N GLY A 194 12.04 -10.73 -32.80
CA GLY A 194 12.98 -10.94 -31.70
C GLY A 194 12.34 -11.16 -30.34
N THR A 195 11.01 -11.31 -30.24
CA THR A 195 10.32 -11.71 -29.01
C THR A 195 9.81 -13.15 -29.09
N LEU A 196 9.21 -13.65 -27.99
CA LEU A 196 8.45 -14.89 -27.98
C LEU A 196 7.26 -14.90 -28.96
N PHE A 197 6.84 -13.73 -29.45
CA PHE A 197 5.72 -13.54 -30.37
C PHE A 197 6.20 -12.80 -31.63
N PRO A 198 6.99 -13.44 -32.51
CA PRO A 198 7.68 -12.78 -33.63
C PRO A 198 6.73 -12.09 -34.60
N THR A 199 5.49 -12.57 -34.72
CA THR A 199 4.38 -11.92 -35.42
C THR A 199 3.12 -12.03 -34.59
N ALA A 200 2.05 -11.32 -34.99
CA ALA A 200 0.78 -11.39 -34.27
C ALA A 200 0.13 -12.80 -34.29
N THR A 201 0.48 -13.62 -35.29
CA THR A 201 -0.09 -14.97 -35.49
C THR A 201 0.89 -16.11 -35.21
N ALA A 202 2.13 -15.80 -34.84
CA ALA A 202 3.17 -16.79 -34.57
C ALA A 202 3.77 -16.56 -33.20
N SER A 203 4.08 -17.67 -32.53
CA SER A 203 4.62 -17.70 -31.18
C SER A 203 5.65 -18.82 -31.07
N LEU A 204 6.60 -18.62 -30.18
CA LEU A 204 7.52 -19.66 -29.70
C LEU A 204 6.90 -20.36 -28.48
N GLY A 205 7.46 -21.50 -28.08
CA GLY A 205 7.13 -22.19 -26.85
C GLY A 205 8.27 -22.19 -25.84
N PRO A 206 8.02 -22.65 -24.60
CA PRO A 206 9.06 -22.80 -23.57
C PRO A 206 10.28 -23.61 -24.00
N LYS A 207 10.11 -24.54 -24.96
CA LYS A 207 11.19 -25.41 -25.48
C LYS A 207 12.09 -24.73 -26.51
N ASP A 208 11.66 -23.60 -27.06
CA ASP A 208 12.41 -22.84 -28.07
C ASP A 208 13.33 -21.79 -27.43
N LEU A 209 13.24 -21.58 -26.11
CA LEU A 209 14.09 -20.65 -25.38
C LEU A 209 15.54 -21.16 -25.34
N VAL A 210 16.46 -20.28 -25.70
CA VAL A 210 17.90 -20.44 -25.48
C VAL A 210 18.32 -19.68 -24.22
N ASP A 211 17.72 -18.52 -23.97
CA ASP A 211 17.95 -17.71 -22.78
C ASP A 211 17.25 -18.30 -21.55
N GLU A 212 17.61 -17.80 -20.36
CA GLU A 212 17.12 -18.33 -19.08
C GLU A 212 15.61 -18.01 -18.89
N PRO A 213 14.74 -19.00 -18.67
CA PRO A 213 13.29 -18.77 -18.49
C PRO A 213 12.91 -17.78 -17.39
N SER A 214 13.75 -17.66 -16.36
CA SER A 214 13.60 -16.74 -15.22
C SER A 214 13.96 -15.28 -15.57
N LYS A 215 14.59 -15.04 -16.73
CA LYS A 215 15.00 -13.72 -17.23
C LYS A 215 14.39 -13.40 -18.60
N THR A 216 13.46 -14.22 -19.09
CA THR A 216 12.67 -13.93 -20.30
C THR A 216 11.25 -13.56 -19.90
N ILE A 217 10.86 -12.31 -20.16
CA ILE A 217 9.53 -11.79 -19.87
C ILE A 217 8.51 -12.39 -20.84
N LEU A 218 7.45 -12.96 -20.26
CA LEU A 218 6.29 -13.50 -20.97
C LEU A 218 5.13 -12.51 -21.03
N LEU A 219 4.87 -11.80 -19.93
CA LEU A 219 3.76 -10.86 -19.78
C LEU A 219 4.23 -9.57 -19.11
N VAL A 220 3.67 -8.45 -19.55
CA VAL A 220 3.88 -7.14 -18.93
C VAL A 220 2.58 -6.53 -18.48
N GLU A 221 2.63 -5.78 -17.38
CA GLU A 221 1.61 -4.81 -17.08
C GLU A 221 1.70 -3.63 -18.07
N ALA A 222 0.54 -3.20 -18.57
CA ALA A 222 0.41 -1.96 -19.33
C ALA A 222 -0.99 -1.37 -19.14
N ARG A 223 -1.15 -0.11 -19.54
CA ARG A 223 -2.42 0.59 -19.42
C ARG A 223 -2.73 1.40 -20.67
N ALA A 224 -3.98 1.32 -21.09
CA ALA A 224 -4.54 2.19 -22.12
C ALA A 224 -4.39 3.68 -21.75
N PRO A 225 -4.27 4.57 -22.75
CA PRO A 225 -4.25 6.00 -22.51
C PRO A 225 -5.54 6.48 -21.84
N ALA A 226 -5.44 7.57 -21.07
CA ALA A 226 -6.58 8.14 -20.37
C ALA A 226 -7.72 8.46 -21.36
N GLY A 227 -8.93 7.95 -21.08
CA GLY A 227 -10.10 8.11 -21.94
C GLY A 227 -10.24 7.05 -23.04
N SER A 228 -9.32 6.09 -23.14
CA SER A 228 -9.45 4.90 -23.98
C SER A 228 -9.74 3.66 -23.13
N LEU A 229 -10.38 2.66 -23.75
CA LEU A 229 -10.62 1.34 -23.18
C LEU A 229 -9.94 0.31 -24.08
N MET A 230 -8.92 -0.36 -23.56
CA MET A 230 -8.42 -1.60 -24.14
C MET A 230 -9.04 -2.75 -23.35
N HIS A 231 -10.02 -3.42 -23.94
CA HIS A 231 -10.77 -4.46 -23.24
C HIS A 231 -10.21 -5.86 -23.52
N TRP A 232 -10.53 -6.82 -22.64
CA TRP A 232 -9.88 -8.14 -22.64
C TRP A 232 -10.13 -8.99 -23.90
N MET A 233 -11.25 -8.80 -24.60
CA MET A 233 -11.54 -9.54 -25.83
C MET A 233 -10.80 -9.00 -27.07
N GLU A 234 -10.32 -7.75 -27.00
CA GLU A 234 -9.66 -7.12 -28.13
C GLU A 234 -8.31 -7.81 -28.39
N PRO A 235 -8.05 -8.29 -29.63
CA PRO A 235 -6.77 -8.86 -30.02
C PRO A 235 -5.76 -7.74 -30.32
N SER A 236 -5.36 -7.05 -29.24
CA SER A 236 -4.38 -5.98 -29.22
C SER A 236 -3.39 -6.20 -28.08
N ASP A 237 -2.10 -6.06 -28.40
CA ASP A 237 -0.96 -6.25 -27.52
C ASP A 237 0.15 -5.26 -27.93
N LEU A 238 1.21 -5.13 -27.11
CA LEU A 238 2.25 -4.11 -27.34
C LEU A 238 3.18 -4.52 -28.46
N ASP A 239 3.39 -3.64 -29.45
CA ASP A 239 4.33 -3.89 -30.54
C ASP A 239 5.71 -3.37 -30.17
N ILE A 240 6.70 -4.27 -30.08
CA ILE A 240 8.09 -3.95 -29.73
C ILE A 240 8.71 -2.88 -30.65
N ARG A 241 8.23 -2.76 -31.89
CA ARG A 241 8.72 -1.78 -32.87
C ARG A 241 8.29 -0.35 -32.54
N SER A 242 7.24 -0.18 -31.75
CA SER A 242 6.72 1.10 -31.32
C SER A 242 7.26 1.53 -29.95
N MET A 243 7.89 0.61 -29.22
CA MET A 243 8.40 0.84 -27.87
C MET A 243 9.75 1.56 -27.87
N GLN A 244 9.91 2.44 -26.91
CA GLN A 244 11.16 3.06 -26.48
C GLN A 244 11.76 2.34 -25.27
N PHE A 245 11.03 1.35 -24.72
CA PHE A 245 11.39 0.59 -23.54
C PHE A 245 11.48 1.48 -22.29
N ALA A 246 10.53 2.40 -22.18
CA ALA A 246 10.29 3.13 -20.94
C ALA A 246 9.37 2.30 -20.03
N VAL A 247 9.46 2.51 -18.71
CA VAL A 247 8.60 1.86 -17.72
C VAL A 247 7.82 2.91 -16.94
N GLY A 248 6.56 2.61 -16.63
CA GLY A 248 5.69 3.50 -15.86
C GLY A 248 4.86 4.46 -16.72
N ALA A 249 4.78 4.21 -18.03
CA ALA A 249 3.89 4.97 -18.89
C ALA A 249 2.42 4.50 -18.74
N SER A 250 1.50 5.25 -19.34
CA SER A 250 0.08 4.89 -19.44
C SER A 250 -0.46 5.38 -20.77
N ASP A 251 0.20 4.97 -21.85
CA ASP A 251 -0.06 5.42 -23.22
C ASP A 251 -0.54 4.29 -24.15
N GLY A 252 -0.59 3.05 -23.67
CA GLY A 252 -0.93 1.86 -24.45
C GLY A 252 0.17 1.40 -25.39
N ILE A 253 1.40 1.90 -25.25
CA ILE A 253 2.56 1.55 -26.07
C ILE A 253 3.66 0.96 -25.20
N GLU A 254 3.99 1.59 -24.09
CA GLU A 254 5.09 1.17 -23.21
C GLU A 254 4.61 0.28 -22.06
N ILE A 255 5.59 -0.31 -21.38
CA ILE A 255 5.39 -1.04 -20.13
C ILE A 255 4.97 -0.04 -19.06
N GLY A 256 3.96 -0.39 -18.26
CA GLY A 256 3.50 0.55 -17.26
C GLY A 256 2.24 0.10 -16.55
N GLY A 257 1.66 1.02 -15.80
CA GLY A 257 0.63 0.63 -14.86
C GLY A 257 0.40 1.69 -13.81
N ARG A 258 -0.07 1.26 -12.64
CA ARG A 258 -0.44 2.17 -11.54
C ARG A 258 0.61 2.23 -10.44
N HIS A 259 1.68 1.46 -10.59
CA HIS A 259 2.75 1.43 -9.60
C HIS A 259 3.73 2.58 -9.82
N ALA A 260 4.05 3.29 -8.75
CA ALA A 260 5.14 4.25 -8.77
C ALA A 260 6.48 3.52 -8.85
N GLY A 261 7.38 3.97 -9.72
CA GLY A 261 8.76 3.48 -9.84
C GLY A 261 8.95 2.23 -10.72
N GLY A 262 7.92 1.75 -11.40
CA GLY A 262 8.02 0.53 -12.20
C GLY A 262 6.69 -0.07 -12.61
N ALA A 263 6.73 -1.33 -13.05
CA ALA A 263 5.56 -2.11 -13.47
C ALA A 263 5.74 -3.59 -13.09
N MET A 264 4.64 -4.32 -12.96
CA MET A 264 4.71 -5.76 -12.71
C MET A 264 4.90 -6.52 -14.02
N VAL A 265 5.74 -7.55 -14.01
CA VAL A 265 5.97 -8.46 -15.16
C VAL A 265 5.97 -9.92 -14.71
N ALA A 266 5.69 -10.83 -15.63
CA ALA A 266 5.86 -12.26 -15.44
C ALA A 266 6.90 -12.82 -16.41
N THR A 267 7.71 -13.75 -15.93
CA THR A 267 8.70 -14.48 -16.72
C THR A 267 8.17 -15.83 -17.18
N VAL A 268 8.87 -16.48 -18.10
CA VAL A 268 8.47 -17.78 -18.67
C VAL A 268 8.39 -18.88 -17.61
N ASP A 269 9.19 -18.80 -16.54
CA ASP A 269 9.11 -19.70 -15.37
C ASP A 269 8.00 -19.35 -14.36
N GLU A 270 7.06 -18.48 -14.74
CA GLU A 270 5.88 -18.07 -13.96
C GLU A 270 6.19 -17.22 -12.73
N ARG A 271 7.44 -16.79 -12.55
CA ARG A 271 7.81 -15.84 -11.51
C ARG A 271 7.34 -14.45 -11.88
N THR A 272 7.07 -13.64 -10.87
CA THR A 272 6.65 -12.26 -11.04
C THR A 272 7.62 -11.32 -10.40
N HIS A 273 7.89 -10.22 -11.09
CA HIS A 273 8.95 -9.29 -10.77
C HIS A 273 8.44 -7.85 -10.89
N PHE A 274 9.05 -6.96 -10.11
CA PHE A 274 8.81 -5.53 -10.23
C PHE A 274 9.89 -4.92 -11.12
N LEU A 275 9.54 -4.65 -12.38
CA LEU A 275 10.45 -4.06 -13.34
C LEU A 275 10.61 -2.57 -13.02
N ARG A 276 11.82 -2.18 -12.59
CA ARG A 276 12.14 -0.82 -12.17
C ARG A 276 12.23 0.12 -13.38
N ASP A 277 11.76 1.35 -13.20
CA ASP A 277 11.89 2.43 -14.20
C ASP A 277 13.31 3.00 -14.36
N THR A 278 14.25 2.49 -13.55
CA THR A 278 15.67 2.85 -13.59
C THR A 278 16.50 1.95 -14.52
N LEU A 279 15.93 0.84 -15.00
CA LEU A 279 16.61 -0.02 -15.97
C LEU A 279 16.77 0.69 -17.31
N SER A 280 17.88 0.42 -17.99
CA SER A 280 18.13 0.97 -19.33
C SER A 280 17.24 0.29 -20.37
N SER A 281 16.99 1.00 -21.48
CA SER A 281 16.23 0.44 -22.60
C SER A 281 16.87 -0.82 -23.21
N ALA A 282 18.21 -0.93 -23.15
CA ALA A 282 18.93 -2.11 -23.61
C ALA A 282 18.69 -3.32 -22.70
N GLU A 283 18.72 -3.12 -21.38
CA GLU A 283 18.40 -4.15 -20.39
C GLU A 283 16.95 -4.64 -20.54
N ILE A 284 15.99 -3.71 -20.62
CA ILE A 284 14.57 -4.04 -20.80
C ILE A 284 14.34 -4.78 -22.11
N ARG A 285 14.97 -4.34 -23.21
CA ARG A 285 14.87 -5.02 -24.49
C ARG A 285 15.43 -6.45 -24.45
N GLY A 286 16.56 -6.65 -23.78
CA GLY A 286 17.16 -7.99 -23.63
C GLY A 286 16.25 -8.97 -22.91
N LEU A 287 15.47 -8.49 -21.93
CA LEU A 287 14.51 -9.32 -21.20
C LEU A 287 13.35 -9.87 -22.08
N PHE A 288 13.13 -9.35 -23.29
CA PHE A 288 12.13 -9.89 -24.22
C PHE A 288 12.70 -10.88 -25.24
N SER A 289 14.03 -10.98 -25.31
CA SER A 289 14.68 -11.88 -26.25
C SER A 289 14.58 -13.32 -25.76
N PRO A 290 14.18 -14.27 -26.63
CA PRO A 290 14.22 -15.70 -26.29
C PRO A 290 15.60 -16.34 -26.56
N ALA A 291 16.48 -15.66 -27.28
CA ALA A 291 17.78 -16.18 -27.73
C ALA A 291 18.81 -15.07 -28.04
N GLY A 292 18.82 -13.99 -27.26
CA GLY A 292 19.64 -12.80 -27.53
C GLY A 292 21.06 -12.89 -27.02
N SER A 293 21.34 -13.80 -26.07
CA SER A 293 22.66 -13.90 -25.41
C SER A 293 23.15 -12.56 -24.85
N GLU A 294 22.23 -11.63 -24.52
CA GLU A 294 22.62 -10.35 -23.96
C GLU A 294 23.21 -10.52 -22.55
N PRO A 295 24.24 -9.73 -22.18
CA PRO A 295 24.80 -9.78 -20.84
C PRO A 295 23.88 -9.05 -19.86
N LEU A 296 22.83 -9.73 -19.40
CA LEU A 296 21.99 -9.26 -18.29
C LEU A 296 22.65 -9.61 -16.95
N SER A 297 22.56 -8.72 -15.97
CA SER A 297 23.05 -9.04 -14.62
C SER A 297 22.19 -10.15 -14.00
N ASP A 298 22.78 -10.93 -13.10
CA ASP A 298 22.07 -12.03 -12.46
C ASP A 298 20.90 -11.54 -11.59
N ASP A 299 21.01 -10.33 -11.04
CA ASP A 299 20.06 -9.66 -10.15
C ASP A 299 19.15 -8.65 -10.86
N ILE A 300 19.10 -8.66 -12.20
CA ILE A 300 18.37 -7.65 -12.98
C ILE A 300 16.88 -7.54 -12.61
N LEU A 301 16.26 -8.68 -12.26
CA LEU A 301 14.86 -8.80 -11.86
C LEU A 301 14.66 -9.04 -10.35
N ASP A 302 15.73 -9.00 -9.54
CA ASP A 302 15.68 -9.21 -8.09
C ASP A 302 15.38 -7.93 -7.28
#